data_AF-H5TBB0-F1
#
_entry.id   AF-H5TBB0-F1
#
_cell.length_a   1.000
_cell.length_b   1.000
_cell.length_c   1.000
_cell.angle_alpha   90.00
_cell.angle_beta   90.00
_cell.angle_gamma   90.00
#
_symmetry.space_group_name_H-M   'P 1'
#
loop_
_entity.id
_entity.type
_entity.pdbx_description
1 polymer ?
#
loop_
_entity_poly.entity_id
_entity_poly.type
_entity_poly.pdbx_seq_one_letter_code
_entity_poly.pdbx_strand_id
1 'polypeptide(L)' 'MGSFFTLTGVTLVVFMIFVAPIWLILHYRSKKQVSQGLSETELRSLQNLAEKAELMADRIQTLESILDAEAPNWRNRA' A
#
# COMPACT_ATOMS: atom_id res chain seq x y z
N MET A 1 -1.31 -50.95 21.95
CA MET A 1 -0.49 -49.95 21.23
C MET A 1 -1.17 -49.43 19.97
N GLY A 2 -1.72 -50.26 19.07
CA GLY A 2 -2.33 -49.79 17.81
C GLY A 2 -3.48 -48.78 17.94
N SER A 3 -4.31 -48.90 18.97
CA SER A 3 -5.46 -48.00 19.22
C SER A 3 -5.08 -46.56 19.58
N PHE A 4 -3.91 -46.35 20.20
CA PHE A 4 -3.41 -45.01 20.50
C PHE A 4 -2.94 -44.30 19.23
N PHE A 5 -2.25 -45.02 18.34
CA PHE A 5 -1.78 -44.48 17.06
C PHE A 5 -2.94 -44.14 16.10
N THR A 6 -4.04 -44.89 16.14
CA THR A 6 -5.22 -44.57 15.34
C THR A 6 -5.92 -43.31 15.84
N LEU A 7 -6.04 -43.13 17.15
CA LEU A 7 -6.72 -41.97 17.73
C LEU A 7 -5.91 -40.67 17.51
N THR A 8 -4.59 -40.74 17.64
CA THR A 8 -3.70 -39.60 17.34
C THR A 8 -3.69 -39.27 15.85
N GLY A 9 -3.61 -40.28 14.97
CA GLY A 9 -3.63 -40.08 13.52
C GLY A 9 -4.93 -39.44 13.03
N VAL A 10 -6.09 -39.92 13.49
CA VAL A 10 -7.40 -39.33 13.16
C VAL A 10 -7.49 -37.88 13.62
N THR A 11 -6.99 -37.57 14.82
CA THR A 11 -6.99 -36.19 15.36
C THR A 11 -6.16 -35.24 14.49
N LEU A 12 -4.98 -35.67 14.05
CA LEU A 12 -4.10 -34.88 13.16
C LEU A 12 -4.73 -34.65 11.78
N VAL A 13 -5.38 -35.68 11.22
CA VAL A 13 -6.05 -35.57 9.91
C VAL A 13 -7.22 -34.58 9.98
N VAL A 14 -8.06 -34.68 11.01
CA VAL A 14 -9.16 -33.74 11.22
C VAL A 14 -8.64 -32.31 11.38
N PHE A 15 -7.58 -32.11 12.15
CA PHE A 15 -6.92 -30.79 12.26
C PHE A 15 -6.42 -30.27 10.91
N MET A 16 -5.79 -31.12 10.10
CA MET A 16 -5.29 -30.76 8.77
C MET A 16 -6.42 -30.34 7.82
N ILE A 17 -7.58 -31.00 7.89
CA ILE A 17 -8.77 -30.65 7.10
C ILE A 17 -9.27 -29.24 7.41
N PHE A 18 -9.11 -28.74 8.63
CA PHE A 18 -9.50 -27.37 8.98
C PHE A 18 -8.39 -26.35 8.71
N VAL A 19 -7.16 -26.67 9.10
CA VAL A 19 -6.04 -25.71 9.03
C VAL A 19 -5.53 -25.51 7.62
N ALA A 20 -5.43 -26.57 6.80
CA ALA A 20 -4.90 -26.45 5.44
C ALA A 20 -5.79 -25.56 4.53
N PRO A 21 -7.14 -25.67 4.55
CA PRO A 21 -7.99 -24.75 3.78
C PRO A 21 -7.92 -23.31 4.26
N ILE A 22 -7.87 -23.07 5.58
CA ILE A 22 -7.73 -21.71 6.15
C ILE A 22 -6.41 -21.09 5.68
N TRP A 23 -5.31 -21.85 5.76
CA TRP A 23 -4.00 -21.40 5.30
C TRP A 23 -3.99 -21.09 3.80
N LEU A 24 -4.60 -21.95 2.97
CA LEU A 24 -4.70 -21.74 1.54
C LEU A 24 -5.50 -20.47 1.20
N ILE A 25 -6.63 -20.24 1.87
CA ILE A 25 -7.40 -19.01 1.72
C ILE A 25 -6.57 -17.78 2.10
N LEU A 26 -5.88 -17.80 3.24
CA LEU A 26 -5.02 -16.69 3.67
C LEU A 26 -3.86 -16.44 2.70
N HIS A 27 -3.19 -17.50 2.25
CA HIS A 27 -2.07 -17.41 1.32
C HIS A 27 -2.50 -16.76 0.00
N TYR A 28 -3.60 -17.24 -0.58
CA TYR A 28 -4.09 -16.70 -1.85
C TYR A 28 -4.75 -15.33 -1.71
N ARG A 29 -5.42 -15.04 -0.58
CA ARG A 29 -6.02 -13.72 -0.34
C ARG A 29 -4.96 -12.63 -0.13
N SER A 30 -3.85 -12.94 0.55
CA SER A 30 -2.71 -12.03 0.71
C SER A 30 -2.05 -11.76 -0.65
N LYS A 31 -1.81 -12.81 -1.45
CA LYS A 31 -1.24 -12.66 -2.80
C LYS A 31 -2.15 -11.85 -3.72
N LYS A 32 -3.46 -12.04 -3.63
CA LYS A 32 -4.47 -11.27 -4.39
C LYS A 32 -4.50 -9.80 -3.99
N GLN A 33 -4.37 -9.47 -2.70
CA GLN A 33 -4.31 -8.08 -2.24
C GLN A 33 -3.05 -7.37 -2.73
N VAL A 34 -1.91 -8.06 -2.80
CA VAL A 34 -0.66 -7.48 -3.32
C VAL A 34 -0.69 -7.35 -4.85
N SER A 35 -1.38 -8.25 -5.56
CA SER A 35 -1.52 -8.18 -7.02
C SER A 35 -2.68 -7.31 -7.51
N GLN A 36 -3.64 -7.00 -6.64
CA GLN A 36 -4.67 -6.01 -6.93
C GLN A 36 -3.98 -4.66 -6.90
N GLY A 37 -3.74 -4.10 -8.09
CA GLY A 37 -3.27 -2.73 -8.23
C GLY A 37 -4.24 -1.74 -7.57
N LEU A 38 -3.97 -0.45 -7.74
CA LEU A 38 -4.76 0.61 -7.12
C LEU A 38 -6.24 0.47 -7.49
N SER A 39 -7.09 0.59 -6.48
CA SER A 39 -8.53 0.81 -6.67
C SER A 39 -8.77 2.10 -7.45
N GLU A 40 -9.94 2.22 -8.07
CA GLU A 40 -10.31 3.46 -8.79
C GLU A 40 -10.26 4.70 -7.89
N THR A 41 -10.58 4.54 -6.60
CA THR A 41 -10.49 5.61 -5.61
C THR A 41 -9.05 6.03 -5.33
N GLU A 42 -8.14 5.07 -5.20
CA GLU A 42 -6.71 5.35 -5.01
C GLU A 42 -6.11 6.00 -6.27
N LEU A 43 -6.49 5.53 -7.46
CA LEU A 43 -6.06 6.12 -8.72
C LEU A 43 -6.50 7.59 -8.83
N ARG A 44 -7.77 7.89 -8.52
CA ARG A 44 -8.29 9.27 -8.49
C ARG A 44 -7.57 10.14 -7.46
N SER A 45 -7.25 9.59 -6.29
CA SER A 45 -6.50 10.30 -5.25
C SER A 45 -5.09 10.65 -5.72
N LEU A 46 -4.39 9.72 -6.38
CA LEU A 46 -3.08 9.98 -6.96
C LEU A 46 -3.13 11.03 -8.06
N GLN A 47 -4.12 10.97 -8.95
CA GLN A 47 -4.32 11.98 -9.99
C GLN A 47 -4.53 13.37 -9.40
N ASN A 48 -5.37 13.49 -8.38
CA ASN A 48 -5.60 14.75 -7.68
C ASN A 48 -4.33 15.27 -7.00
N LEU A 49 -3.52 14.37 -6.42
CA LEU A 49 -2.26 14.75 -5.80
C LEU A 49 -1.23 15.23 -6.83
N ALA A 50 -1.16 14.60 -8.00
CA ALA A 50 -0.31 15.02 -9.10
C ALA A 50 -0.71 16.39 -9.64
N GLU A 51 -2.01 16.63 -9.86
CA GLU A 51 -2.55 17.92 -10.29
C GLU A 51 -2.22 19.03 -9.27
N LYS A 52 -2.39 18.74 -7.97
CA LYS A 52 -2.01 19.69 -6.91
C LYS A 52 -0.51 19.98 -6.89
N ALA A 53 0.33 18.98 -7.14
CA ALA A 53 1.78 19.16 -7.19
C ALA A 53 2.18 20.07 -8.36
N GLU A 54 1.55 19.88 -9.53
CA GLU A 54 1.76 20.74 -10.70
C GLU A 54 1.34 22.20 -10.42
N LEU A 55 0.15 22.39 -9.86
CA LEU A 55 -0.31 23.72 -9.45
C LEU A 55 0.63 24.37 -8.42
N MET A 56 1.15 23.59 -7.48
CA MET A 56 2.07 24.09 -6.47
C MET A 56 3.40 24.51 -7.08
N ALA A 57 3.92 23.77 -8.06
CA ALA A 57 5.15 24.12 -8.77
C ALA A 57 5.02 25.46 -9.52
N ASP A 58 3.91 25.68 -10.24
CA ASP A 58 3.63 26.94 -10.94
C ASP A 58 3.53 28.13 -9.95
N ARG A 59 2.88 27.90 -8.81
CA ARG A 59 2.80 28.91 -7.74
C ARG A 59 4.15 29.22 -7.13
N ILE A 60 5.01 28.22 -6.91
CA ILE A 60 6.37 28.43 -6.42
C ILE A 60 7.15 29.27 -7.42
N GLN A 61 7.10 28.93 -8.72
CA GLN A 61 7.77 29.72 -9.76
C GLN A 61 7.29 31.17 -9.80
N THR A 62 5.99 31.38 -9.65
CA THR A 62 5.41 32.73 -9.55
C THR A 62 5.93 33.48 -8.32
N LEU A 63 5.95 32.82 -7.16
CA LEU A 63 6.49 33.40 -5.93
C LEU A 63 7.97 33.73 -6.04
N GLU A 64 8.76 32.85 -6.66
CA GLU A 64 10.18 33.09 -6.91
C GLU A 64 10.39 34.30 -7.83
N SER A 65 9.57 34.45 -8.87
CA SER A 65 9.62 35.61 -9.78
C SER A 65 9.30 36.93 -9.06
N ILE A 66 8.26 36.93 -8.21
CA ILE A 66 7.92 38.10 -7.38
C ILE A 66 9.07 38.41 -6.42
N LEU A 67 9.62 37.39 -5.78
CA LEU A 67 10.67 37.57 -4.78
C LEU A 67 12.00 38.02 -5.41
N ASP A 68 12.31 37.57 -6.62
CA ASP A 68 13.43 38.06 -7.43
C ASP A 68 13.26 39.55 -7.81
N ALA A 69 12.01 40.01 -8.04
CA ALA A 69 11.72 41.41 -8.35
C ALA A 69 11.70 42.32 -7.11
N GLU A 70 11.08 41.89 -6.01
CA GLU A 70 10.85 42.71 -4.82
C GLU A 70 11.98 42.64 -3.78
N ALA A 71 12.71 41.52 -3.72
CA ALA A 71 13.76 41.29 -2.74
C ALA A 71 15.05 40.76 -3.39
N PRO A 72 15.74 41.56 -4.24
CA PRO A 72 17.00 41.16 -4.83
C PRO A 72 17.98 40.73 -3.72
N ASN A 73 18.49 39.50 -3.81
CA ASN A 73 19.32 38.78 -2.80
C ASN A 73 18.57 37.98 -1.71
N TRP A 74 17.26 37.74 -1.80
CA TRP A 74 16.55 36.86 -0.86
C TRP A 74 17.15 35.46 -0.76
N ARG A 75 17.66 34.91 -1.87
CA ARG A 75 18.32 33.59 -1.93
C ARG A 75 19.58 33.49 -1.06
N ASN A 76 20.25 34.61 -0.79
CA ASN A 76 21.47 34.66 0.03
C ASN A 76 21.18 34.75 1.54
N ARG A 77 19.89 34.81 1.93
CA ARG A 77 19.44 34.88 3.33
C ARG A 77 18.88 33.56 3.86
N ALA A 78 18.84 32.51 3.02
CA ALA A 78 18.38 31.16 3.37
C ALA A 78 19.52 30.28 3.90
#